data_AF-A0A6G3Q3U6-F1
#
_entry.id   AF-A0A6G3Q3U6-F1
#
_cell.length_a   1.000
_cell.length_b   1.000
_cell.length_c   1.000
_cell.angle_alpha   90.00
_cell.angle_beta   90.00
_cell.angle_gamma   90.00
#
_symmetry.space_group_name_H-M   'P 1'
#
loop_
_entity.id
_entity.type
_entity.pdbx_description
1 polymer ?
#
loop_
_entity_poly.entity_id
_entity_poly.type
_entity_poly.pdbx_seq_one_letter_code
_entity_poly.pdbx_strand_id
1 'polypeptide(L)'
;MPSSPTGRRKTRFASALTLTLALGAGLAAVPLALAGTAGAATPSAKAEVSSNDREFAYTAAAGQINKATVTESKANATDITFVIDDVVPISAGRGCVYPSAADHTKVACTVVTEESQSPYQIMRMNLGDGNDVVDFTNKSNETYLTTAFILGAGKDKLTGRGDIAGNFVDGGAGDDTISAGNSFVAGGDGNDTLTSSNGIAQGGKGNDVIRGTAGAEDLSGDDGNDTIYGGAGNDHILGGKGNDVLYGNAGVDYIWGNSGNDKLYGGAGRDVLSGGPGTNVVRQD
;
A
#
# COMPACT_ATOMS: atom_id res chain seq x y z
N MET A 1 -35.82 -0.12 52.65
CA MET A 1 -36.42 1.00 53.41
C MET A 1 -35.88 2.32 52.86
N PRO A 2 -36.70 3.39 52.89
CA PRO A 2 -36.59 4.55 52.01
C PRO A 2 -36.07 5.82 52.70
N SER A 3 -35.94 6.87 51.88
CA SER A 3 -36.09 8.31 52.15
C SER A 3 -35.09 9.08 53.02
N SER A 4 -34.38 9.98 52.33
CA SER A 4 -33.86 11.32 52.74
C SER A 4 -34.96 12.23 53.36
N PRO A 5 -34.72 13.52 53.71
CA PRO A 5 -33.58 14.25 54.32
C PRO A 5 -34.05 15.14 55.52
N THR A 6 -33.15 15.87 56.20
CA THR A 6 -33.35 17.28 56.65
C THR A 6 -32.15 17.83 57.45
N GLY A 7 -31.69 19.04 57.09
CA GLY A 7 -30.73 19.81 57.90
C GLY A 7 -30.23 21.05 57.16
N ARG A 8 -30.64 22.23 57.61
CA ARG A 8 -30.70 23.52 56.91
C ARG A 8 -29.58 24.49 57.35
N ARG A 9 -29.33 25.53 56.51
CA ARG A 9 -28.75 26.88 56.79
C ARG A 9 -27.21 26.98 56.80
N LYS A 10 -26.53 28.02 56.29
CA LYS A 10 -26.89 29.42 55.97
C LYS A 10 -25.90 30.01 54.93
N THR A 11 -26.43 30.83 54.04
CA THR A 11 -25.76 31.75 53.10
C THR A 11 -25.04 32.92 53.78
N ARG A 12 -23.91 33.37 53.24
CA ARG A 12 -23.45 34.76 53.36
C ARG A 12 -22.89 35.27 52.03
N PHE A 13 -23.55 36.33 51.54
CA PHE A 13 -23.10 37.24 50.50
C PHE A 13 -21.95 38.11 51.02
N ALA A 14 -20.98 38.43 50.18
CA ALA A 14 -20.11 39.60 50.35
C ALA A 14 -20.02 40.33 49.01
N SER A 15 -20.38 41.61 49.10
CA SER A 15 -20.66 42.55 48.01
C SER A 15 -19.38 43.07 47.38
N ALA A 16 -19.47 43.34 46.08
CA ALA A 16 -18.48 44.07 45.30
C ALA A 16 -18.31 45.51 45.81
N LEU A 17 -17.05 45.95 45.94
CA LEU A 17 -16.68 47.35 46.11
C LEU A 17 -15.98 47.80 44.82
N THR A 18 -16.67 48.61 44.02
CA THR A 18 -16.13 49.31 42.85
C THR A 18 -15.26 50.47 43.31
N LEU A 19 -14.02 50.52 42.84
CA LEU A 19 -13.18 51.71 42.86
C LEU A 19 -12.70 51.96 41.42
N THR A 20 -12.98 53.15 40.90
CA THR A 20 -12.60 53.57 39.54
C THR A 20 -11.69 54.80 39.62
N LEU A 21 -10.82 54.93 38.60
CA LEU A 21 -9.83 55.98 38.27
C LEU A 21 -8.46 55.84 38.98
N ALA A 22 -7.31 55.95 38.30
CA ALA A 22 -7.02 56.67 37.06
C ALA A 22 -5.88 56.03 36.23
N LEU A 23 -5.92 56.25 34.91
CA LEU A 23 -4.83 55.96 33.97
C LEU A 23 -3.62 56.88 34.21
N GLY A 24 -2.41 56.32 34.09
CA GLY A 24 -1.15 57.06 33.99
C GLY A 24 -0.01 56.12 33.62
N ALA A 25 0.59 56.33 32.46
CA ALA A 25 1.38 55.38 31.69
C ALA A 25 2.77 55.04 32.26
N GLY A 26 3.27 53.84 31.92
CA GLY A 26 4.67 53.67 31.54
C GLY A 26 5.54 52.71 32.37
N LEU A 27 5.27 51.41 32.33
CA LEU A 27 6.34 50.41 32.50
C LEU A 27 6.12 49.25 31.51
N ALA A 28 7.09 49.06 30.62
CA ALA A 28 7.10 48.02 29.61
C ALA A 28 7.13 46.63 30.27
N ALA A 29 6.04 45.88 30.15
CA ALA A 29 6.04 44.44 30.39
C ALA A 29 6.62 43.76 29.16
N VAL A 30 7.79 43.12 29.33
CA VAL A 30 8.32 42.13 28.40
C VAL A 30 7.27 41.00 28.30
N PRO A 31 6.76 40.63 27.12
CA PRO A 31 5.90 39.47 27.03
C PRO A 31 6.77 38.24 27.27
N LEU A 32 6.48 37.54 28.36
CA LEU A 32 6.91 36.16 28.56
C LEU A 32 6.21 35.37 27.46
N ALA A 33 6.91 35.14 26.34
CA ALA A 33 6.45 34.24 25.30
C ALA A 33 6.27 32.88 25.95
N LEU A 34 5.01 32.51 26.19
CA LEU A 34 4.64 31.15 26.51
C LEU A 34 5.10 30.33 25.30
N ALA A 35 6.23 29.64 25.44
CA ALA A 35 6.65 28.64 24.48
C ALA A 35 5.49 27.66 24.40
N GLY A 36 4.68 27.79 23.34
CA GLY A 36 3.75 26.74 22.98
C GLY A 36 4.60 25.50 22.85
N THR A 37 4.38 24.53 23.74
CA THR A 37 4.79 23.15 23.46
C THR A 37 4.17 22.87 22.12
N ALA A 38 5.00 22.80 21.07
CA ALA A 38 4.59 22.26 19.79
C ALA A 38 4.05 20.88 20.14
N GLY A 39 2.73 20.77 20.27
CA GLY A 39 2.09 19.50 20.52
C GLY A 39 2.56 18.62 19.39
N ALA A 40 3.20 17.49 19.73
CA ALA A 40 3.63 16.52 18.76
C ALA A 40 2.47 16.34 17.78
N ALA A 41 2.71 16.64 16.49
CA ALA A 41 1.66 16.61 15.49
C ALA A 41 0.94 15.27 15.61
N THR A 42 -0.38 15.32 15.74
CA THR A 42 -1.20 14.13 15.98
C THR A 42 -0.86 13.09 14.93
N PRO A 43 -0.45 11.87 15.30
CA PRO A 43 -0.06 10.86 14.32
C PRO A 43 -1.19 10.65 13.33
N SER A 44 -0.85 10.72 12.05
CA SER A 44 -1.80 10.53 10.95
C SER A 44 -1.56 9.21 10.23
N ALA A 45 -0.64 8.39 10.73
CA ALA A 45 -0.49 6.99 10.35
C ALA A 45 -0.33 6.12 11.62
N LYS A 46 -0.57 4.81 11.50
CA LYS A 46 -0.39 3.83 12.57
C LYS A 46 0.28 2.57 12.02
N ALA A 47 1.32 2.10 12.69
CA ALA A 47 1.97 0.82 12.39
C ALA A 47 1.74 -0.16 13.55
N GLU A 48 1.32 -1.39 13.26
CA GLU A 48 1.13 -2.43 14.29
C GLU A 48 1.29 -3.85 13.75
N VAL A 49 1.64 -4.76 14.65
CA VAL A 49 1.65 -6.21 14.43
C VAL A 49 0.42 -6.84 15.10
N SER A 50 -0.38 -7.54 14.29
CA SER A 50 -1.63 -8.22 14.65
C SER A 50 -1.48 -9.17 15.81
N SER A 51 -2.56 -9.44 16.57
CA SER A 51 -2.52 -10.16 17.85
C SER A 51 -1.80 -11.52 17.89
N ASN A 52 -1.74 -12.17 16.73
CA ASN A 52 -1.18 -13.49 16.48
C ASN A 52 0.21 -13.45 15.82
N ASP A 53 0.85 -12.28 15.74
CA ASP A 53 2.19 -12.02 15.20
C ASP A 53 2.36 -12.47 13.74
N ARG A 54 1.30 -12.34 12.92
CA ARG A 54 1.27 -12.83 11.52
C ARG A 54 0.95 -11.76 10.49
N GLU A 55 0.48 -10.61 10.91
CA GLU A 55 0.06 -9.55 10.01
C GLU A 55 0.67 -8.24 10.48
N PHE A 56 1.37 -7.60 9.56
CA PHE A 56 1.86 -6.25 9.73
C PHE A 56 0.85 -5.32 9.05
N ALA A 57 0.35 -4.35 9.80
CA ALA A 57 -0.55 -3.33 9.29
C ALA A 57 0.12 -1.97 9.41
N TYR A 58 0.13 -1.23 8.32
CA TYR A 58 0.49 0.18 8.31
C TYR A 58 -0.65 0.95 7.66
N THR A 59 -1.34 1.77 8.44
CA THR A 59 -2.56 2.45 7.99
C THR A 59 -2.34 3.95 8.03
N ALA A 60 -2.39 4.62 6.88
CA ALA A 60 -2.48 6.08 6.83
C ALA A 60 -3.90 6.58 7.11
N ALA A 61 -4.02 7.86 7.42
CA ALA A 61 -5.26 8.58 7.33
C ALA A 61 -5.64 8.85 5.86
N ALA A 62 -6.93 8.74 5.56
CA ALA A 62 -7.51 9.00 4.25
C ALA A 62 -6.96 10.25 3.55
N GLY A 63 -6.44 10.08 2.33
CA GLY A 63 -5.99 11.17 1.46
C GLY A 63 -4.60 11.75 1.77
N GLN A 64 -3.79 11.08 2.60
CA GLN A 64 -2.39 11.46 2.80
C GLN A 64 -1.45 10.80 1.79
N ILE A 65 -0.35 11.48 1.44
CA ILE A 65 0.69 10.92 0.57
C ILE A 65 1.75 10.32 1.49
N ASN A 66 1.66 9.02 1.74
CA ASN A 66 2.54 8.33 2.68
C ASN A 66 3.66 7.63 1.94
N LYS A 67 4.88 8.16 2.01
CA LYS A 67 6.01 7.55 1.31
C LYS A 67 6.70 6.55 2.21
N ALA A 68 5.94 5.59 2.72
CA ALA A 68 6.51 4.48 3.47
C ALA A 68 7.70 3.93 2.69
N THR A 69 8.83 3.72 3.34
CA THR A 69 9.90 2.90 2.78
C THR A 69 10.07 1.75 3.73
N VAL A 70 9.48 0.61 3.38
CA VAL A 70 9.58 -0.60 4.18
C VAL A 70 10.90 -1.28 3.87
N THR A 71 11.93 -1.06 4.69
CA THR A 71 13.18 -1.81 4.56
C THR A 71 13.17 -2.99 5.52
N GLU A 72 13.38 -4.19 4.99
CA GLU A 72 13.56 -5.39 5.80
C GLU A 72 14.99 -5.48 6.35
N SER A 73 15.10 -5.82 7.64
CA SER A 73 16.31 -6.36 8.22
C SER A 73 15.95 -7.58 9.06
N LYS A 74 16.45 -8.76 8.67
CA LYS A 74 16.48 -9.93 9.55
C LYS A 74 17.33 -9.58 10.76
N ALA A 75 16.73 -9.53 11.96
CA ALA A 75 17.45 -9.21 13.18
C ALA A 75 18.12 -10.48 13.77
N ASN A 76 17.50 -11.65 13.55
CA ASN A 76 17.99 -12.97 13.92
C ASN A 76 17.25 -14.08 13.12
N ALA A 77 17.50 -15.35 13.44
CA ALA A 77 16.90 -16.51 12.77
C ALA A 77 15.36 -16.49 12.71
N THR A 78 14.70 -15.94 13.74
CA THR A 78 13.24 -16.01 13.94
C THR A 78 12.54 -14.66 13.88
N ASP A 79 13.24 -13.53 13.69
CA ASP A 79 12.62 -12.21 13.78
C ASP A 79 12.91 -11.38 12.52
N ILE A 80 11.83 -10.89 11.90
CA ILE A 80 11.90 -9.95 10.79
C ILE A 80 11.53 -8.57 11.32
N THR A 81 12.42 -7.59 11.13
CA THR A 81 12.12 -6.19 11.46
C THR A 81 11.89 -5.39 10.19
N PHE A 82 10.72 -4.77 10.12
CA PHE A 82 10.34 -3.80 9.10
C PHE A 82 10.58 -2.41 9.66
N VAL A 83 11.43 -1.64 9.00
CA VAL A 83 11.58 -0.21 9.29
C VAL A 83 10.70 0.54 8.32
N ILE A 84 9.76 1.32 8.85
CA ILE A 84 8.91 2.23 8.11
C ILE A 84 9.44 3.64 8.34
N ASP A 85 9.70 4.34 7.25
CA ASP A 85 10.10 5.75 7.21
C ASP A 85 9.06 6.49 6.37
N ASP A 86 8.48 7.56 6.89
CA ASP A 86 7.40 8.30 6.25
C ASP A 86 7.57 9.81 6.45
N VAL A 87 6.76 10.62 5.76
CA VAL A 87 6.77 12.09 5.87
C VAL A 87 5.82 12.62 6.94
N VAL A 88 4.98 11.75 7.53
CA VAL A 88 4.07 12.10 8.63
C VAL A 88 4.40 11.33 9.92
N PRO A 89 4.01 11.85 11.10
CA PRO A 89 4.18 11.11 12.34
C PRO A 89 3.32 9.84 12.37
N ILE A 90 3.95 8.73 12.76
CA ILE A 90 3.38 7.39 12.85
C ILE A 90 3.15 7.06 14.33
N SER A 91 1.98 6.51 14.67
CA SER A 91 1.74 5.91 15.98
C SER A 91 2.30 4.49 16.01
N ALA A 92 3.31 4.23 16.85
CA ALA A 92 3.81 2.89 17.10
C ALA A 92 2.82 2.08 17.95
N GLY A 93 2.19 1.08 17.33
CA GLY A 93 1.32 0.10 17.96
C GLY A 93 2.08 -1.11 18.50
N ARG A 94 1.37 -2.23 18.62
CA ARG A 94 1.93 -3.46 19.17
C ARG A 94 3.04 -4.02 18.27
N GLY A 95 4.12 -4.54 18.85
CA GLY A 95 5.25 -5.08 18.10
C GLY A 95 6.12 -4.01 17.40
N CYS A 96 5.81 -2.73 17.60
CA CYS A 96 6.47 -1.61 16.96
C CYS A 96 7.11 -0.66 17.98
N VAL A 97 8.29 -0.14 17.66
CA VAL A 97 9.06 0.78 18.50
C VAL A 97 9.63 1.93 17.68
N TYR A 98 9.76 3.10 18.29
CA TYR A 98 10.49 4.21 17.67
C TYR A 98 12.01 3.94 17.75
N PRO A 99 12.75 3.94 16.63
CA PRO A 99 14.20 3.83 16.67
C PRO A 99 14.88 5.00 17.40
N SER A 100 14.21 6.16 17.44
CA SER A 100 14.62 7.35 18.17
C SER A 100 13.41 8.01 18.82
N ALA A 101 13.50 8.37 20.10
CA ALA A 101 12.42 9.06 20.81
C ALA A 101 12.12 10.48 20.29
N ALA A 102 12.99 11.03 19.43
CA ALA A 102 12.81 12.35 18.82
C ALA A 102 12.19 12.29 17.43
N ASP A 103 12.18 11.12 16.80
CA ASP A 103 11.72 10.93 15.41
C ASP A 103 10.55 9.95 15.38
N HIS A 104 9.35 10.50 15.33
CA HIS A 104 8.11 9.73 15.21
C HIS A 104 7.68 9.53 13.75
N THR A 105 8.50 9.95 12.78
CA THR A 105 8.27 9.64 11.36
C THR A 105 8.81 8.26 10.98
N LYS A 106 9.51 7.62 11.91
CA LYS A 106 10.09 6.28 11.74
C LYS A 106 9.63 5.32 12.81
N VAL A 107 9.20 4.14 12.41
CA VAL A 107 8.81 3.06 13.31
C VAL A 107 9.44 1.76 12.85
N ALA A 108 10.00 0.98 13.77
CA ALA A 108 10.50 -0.37 13.52
C ALA A 108 9.52 -1.38 14.12
N CYS A 109 8.97 -2.25 13.29
CA CYS A 109 8.02 -3.29 13.69
C CYS A 109 8.65 -4.67 13.53
N THR A 110 8.71 -5.43 14.61
CA THR A 110 9.28 -6.78 14.60
C THR A 110 8.17 -7.80 14.60
N VAL A 111 8.17 -8.65 13.57
CA VAL A 111 7.29 -9.82 13.45
C VAL A 111 8.13 -11.04 13.80
N VAL A 112 7.65 -11.81 14.78
CA VAL A 112 8.27 -13.08 15.18
C VAL A 112 7.83 -14.16 14.21
N THR A 113 8.77 -14.66 13.41
CA THR A 113 8.64 -15.81 12.51
C THR A 113 9.19 -17.07 13.20
N GLU A 114 8.34 -17.97 13.70
CA GLU A 114 8.82 -19.27 14.20
C GLU A 114 9.22 -20.19 13.03
N GLU A 115 10.50 -20.59 12.97
CA GLU A 115 11.09 -21.47 11.94
C GLU A 115 10.43 -22.87 11.83
N SER A 116 9.51 -23.25 12.72
CA SER A 116 9.10 -24.66 12.91
C SER A 116 7.59 -24.96 12.82
N GLN A 117 6.71 -24.00 12.54
CA GLN A 117 5.29 -24.33 12.38
C GLN A 117 4.99 -24.57 10.90
N SER A 118 4.69 -25.82 10.55
CA SER A 118 4.11 -26.19 9.26
C SER A 118 2.59 -25.98 9.31
N PRO A 119 1.97 -25.29 8.34
CA PRO A 119 2.61 -24.54 7.25
C PRO A 119 3.28 -23.26 7.77
N TYR A 120 4.39 -22.87 7.13
CA TYR A 120 5.22 -21.70 7.45
C TYR A 120 4.38 -20.49 7.85
N GLN A 121 4.85 -19.72 8.83
CA GLN A 121 4.12 -18.54 9.27
C GLN A 121 3.92 -17.56 8.12
N ILE A 122 2.64 -17.29 7.87
CA ILE A 122 2.14 -16.50 6.75
C ILE A 122 2.19 -15.03 7.16
N MET A 123 3.00 -14.23 6.46
CA MET A 123 2.97 -12.78 6.61
C MET A 123 1.96 -12.15 5.63
N ARG A 124 1.15 -11.22 6.13
CA ARG A 124 0.32 -10.31 5.34
C ARG A 124 0.71 -8.88 5.63
N MET A 125 0.74 -8.07 4.58
CA MET A 125 0.86 -6.62 4.69
C MET A 125 -0.41 -5.97 4.21
N ASN A 126 -1.07 -5.24 5.09
CA ASN A 126 -2.25 -4.47 4.79
C ASN A 126 -1.90 -2.99 4.94
N LEU A 127 -1.78 -2.33 3.80
CA LEU A 127 -1.64 -0.89 3.70
C LEU A 127 -3.03 -0.27 3.51
N GLY A 128 -3.14 0.99 3.91
CA GLY A 128 -4.42 1.63 4.20
C GLY A 128 -4.89 2.49 3.05
N ASP A 129 -5.44 3.66 3.40
CA ASP A 129 -5.55 4.73 2.42
C ASP A 129 -4.16 5.40 2.27
N GLY A 130 -4.02 6.26 1.26
CA GLY A 130 -2.84 7.07 1.00
C GLY A 130 -1.91 6.47 -0.04
N ASN A 131 -0.99 7.29 -0.59
CA ASN A 131 -0.10 6.85 -1.66
C ASN A 131 1.13 6.13 -1.10
N ASP A 132 1.02 4.84 -0.83
CA ASP A 132 2.02 4.03 -0.17
C ASP A 132 3.18 3.65 -1.10
N VAL A 133 4.40 3.65 -0.57
CA VAL A 133 5.57 3.15 -1.30
C VAL A 133 6.13 1.94 -0.54
N VAL A 134 6.52 0.92 -1.28
CA VAL A 134 7.02 -0.32 -0.71
C VAL A 134 8.15 -0.83 -1.58
N ASP A 135 9.36 -0.84 -1.03
CA ASP A 135 10.56 -1.30 -1.71
C ASP A 135 11.11 -2.53 -0.99
N PHE A 136 10.73 -3.72 -1.47
CA PHE A 136 11.27 -4.97 -0.96
C PHE A 136 12.58 -5.28 -1.65
N THR A 137 13.64 -5.19 -0.87
CA THR A 137 14.95 -5.75 -1.22
C THR A 137 15.25 -6.90 -0.27
N ASN A 138 15.17 -8.14 -0.76
CA ASN A 138 15.61 -9.29 0.02
C ASN A 138 17.13 -9.34 0.05
N LYS A 139 17.71 -8.85 1.16
CA LYS A 139 19.15 -8.82 1.35
C LYS A 139 19.72 -10.14 1.90
N SER A 140 18.88 -11.12 2.24
CA SER A 140 19.30 -12.36 2.89
C SER A 140 19.50 -13.54 1.93
N ASN A 141 19.08 -13.42 0.66
CA ASN A 141 19.02 -14.53 -0.32
C ASN A 141 18.19 -15.74 0.18
N GLU A 142 17.31 -15.56 1.17
CA GLU A 142 16.39 -16.61 1.65
C GLU A 142 14.99 -16.40 1.03
N THR A 143 14.29 -17.47 0.61
CA THR A 143 12.92 -17.33 0.07
C THR A 143 11.92 -17.01 1.19
N TYR A 144 11.39 -15.79 1.22
CA TYR A 144 10.32 -15.41 2.13
C TYR A 144 8.95 -15.73 1.52
N LEU A 145 8.13 -16.48 2.25
CA LEU A 145 6.75 -16.76 1.86
C LEU A 145 5.82 -15.70 2.46
N THR A 146 5.69 -14.58 1.75
CA THR A 146 4.58 -13.64 2.00
C THR A 146 3.32 -14.17 1.34
N THR A 147 2.14 -13.98 1.95
CA THR A 147 0.89 -14.46 1.33
C THR A 147 0.13 -13.40 0.58
N ALA A 148 0.17 -12.16 1.06
CA ALA A 148 -0.57 -11.06 0.48
C ALA A 148 0.13 -9.73 0.76
N PHE A 149 0.23 -8.90 -0.27
CA PHE A 149 0.38 -7.46 -0.16
C PHE A 149 -0.94 -6.84 -0.59
N ILE A 150 -1.57 -6.08 0.30
CA ILE A 150 -2.78 -5.32 0.02
C ILE A 150 -2.39 -3.86 0.18
N LEU A 151 -2.33 -3.08 -0.90
CA LEU A 151 -1.83 -1.70 -0.87
C LEU A 151 -2.94 -0.72 -0.48
N GLY A 152 -4.18 -0.96 -0.90
CA GLY A 152 -5.34 -0.26 -0.36
C GLY A 152 -5.78 0.88 -1.27
N ALA A 153 -6.00 2.08 -0.74
CA ALA A 153 -6.54 3.18 -1.54
C ALA A 153 -5.52 4.32 -1.70
N GLY A 154 -4.95 4.49 -2.87
CA GLY A 154 -3.96 5.52 -3.14
C GLY A 154 -3.32 5.34 -4.50
N LYS A 155 -2.26 6.10 -4.76
CA LYS A 155 -1.37 5.82 -5.88
C LYS A 155 -0.15 5.11 -5.31
N ASP A 156 -0.23 3.80 -5.26
CA ASP A 156 0.71 2.99 -4.53
C ASP A 156 1.84 2.51 -5.42
N LYS A 157 2.98 2.23 -4.82
CA LYS A 157 4.15 1.74 -5.53
C LYS A 157 4.77 0.57 -4.79
N LEU A 158 4.62 -0.63 -5.33
CA LEU A 158 5.32 -1.83 -4.88
C LEU A 158 6.46 -2.17 -5.85
N THR A 159 7.69 -2.23 -5.34
CA THR A 159 8.85 -2.70 -6.10
C THR A 159 9.52 -3.87 -5.37
N GLY A 160 9.57 -5.03 -6.00
CA GLY A 160 10.40 -6.15 -5.56
C GLY A 160 10.63 -7.12 -6.71
N ARG A 161 11.76 -7.00 -7.39
CA ARG A 161 12.09 -7.85 -8.54
C ARG A 161 12.69 -9.17 -8.04
N GLY A 162 11.95 -10.26 -8.21
CA GLY A 162 12.43 -11.63 -7.99
C GLY A 162 12.31 -12.17 -6.56
N ASP A 163 12.12 -11.30 -5.57
CA ASP A 163 12.18 -11.67 -4.15
C ASP A 163 10.83 -11.66 -3.43
N ILE A 164 9.82 -10.99 -4.01
CA ILE A 164 8.45 -11.07 -3.53
C ILE A 164 7.83 -12.33 -4.14
N ALA A 165 8.14 -13.51 -3.61
CA ALA A 165 7.34 -14.71 -3.86
C ALA A 165 6.05 -14.62 -3.03
N GLY A 166 5.24 -13.61 -3.34
CA GLY A 166 3.93 -13.37 -2.74
C GLY A 166 2.86 -14.09 -3.53
N ASN A 167 2.07 -14.96 -2.91
CA ASN A 167 0.99 -15.66 -3.65
C ASN A 167 -0.08 -14.69 -4.19
N PHE A 168 -0.18 -13.48 -3.62
CA PHE A 168 -1.17 -12.47 -3.98
C PHE A 168 -0.64 -11.05 -3.72
N VAL A 169 -0.83 -10.14 -4.67
CA VAL A 169 -0.62 -8.70 -4.54
C VAL A 169 -1.88 -8.02 -5.06
N ASP A 170 -2.39 -7.05 -4.31
CA ASP A 170 -3.60 -6.29 -4.62
C ASP A 170 -3.30 -4.80 -4.45
N GLY A 171 -3.36 -4.04 -5.54
CA GLY A 171 -3.18 -2.58 -5.54
C GLY A 171 -4.34 -1.90 -4.83
N GLY A 172 -5.56 -2.27 -5.17
CA GLY A 172 -6.77 -1.79 -4.52
C GLY A 172 -7.39 -0.66 -5.33
N ALA A 173 -7.34 0.59 -4.87
CA ALA A 173 -7.97 1.72 -5.55
C ALA A 173 -7.00 2.88 -5.76
N GLY A 174 -6.97 3.42 -6.97
CA GLY A 174 -6.11 4.49 -7.45
C GLY A 174 -5.10 3.96 -8.47
N ASP A 175 -4.28 4.85 -9.04
CA ASP A 175 -3.37 4.49 -10.12
C ASP A 175 -2.06 3.94 -9.53
N ASP A 176 -1.89 2.62 -9.55
CA ASP A 176 -0.81 1.91 -8.87
C ASP A 176 0.36 1.55 -9.79
N THR A 177 1.54 1.34 -9.20
CA THR A 177 2.73 0.85 -9.90
C THR A 177 3.31 -0.35 -9.16
N ILE A 178 3.08 -1.54 -9.71
CA ILE A 178 3.40 -2.81 -9.05
C ILE A 178 4.42 -3.59 -9.88
N SER A 179 5.54 -3.95 -9.28
CA SER A 179 6.53 -4.87 -9.86
C SER A 179 6.78 -6.02 -8.88
N ALA A 180 6.30 -7.21 -9.25
CA ALA A 180 6.43 -8.45 -8.48
C ALA A 180 6.80 -9.64 -9.39
N GLY A 181 7.25 -10.75 -8.83
CA GLY A 181 7.60 -11.96 -9.59
C GLY A 181 7.15 -13.22 -8.86
N ASN A 182 6.76 -14.26 -9.60
CA ASN A 182 6.16 -15.49 -9.07
C ASN A 182 4.93 -15.21 -8.21
N SER A 183 4.09 -14.24 -8.63
CA SER A 183 2.93 -13.74 -7.90
C SER A 183 1.68 -13.73 -8.76
N PHE A 184 0.51 -13.77 -8.09
CA PHE A 184 -0.71 -13.21 -8.66
C PHE A 184 -0.74 -11.71 -8.32
N VAL A 185 -0.85 -10.86 -9.32
CA VAL A 185 -0.92 -9.40 -9.17
C VAL A 185 -2.27 -8.91 -9.68
N ALA A 186 -3.02 -8.20 -8.83
CA ALA A 186 -4.19 -7.41 -9.21
C ALA A 186 -3.85 -5.92 -9.06
N GLY A 187 -4.13 -5.12 -10.09
CA GLY A 187 -4.07 -3.66 -10.02
C GLY A 187 -5.24 -3.11 -9.20
N GLY A 188 -6.46 -3.39 -9.64
CA GLY A 188 -7.68 -3.03 -8.91
C GLY A 188 -8.45 -1.95 -9.64
N ASP A 189 -8.84 -0.87 -8.96
CA ASP A 189 -9.56 0.26 -9.54
C ASP A 189 -8.60 1.40 -9.85
N GLY A 190 -8.28 1.71 -11.09
CA GLY A 190 -7.35 2.78 -11.44
C GLY A 190 -6.65 2.51 -12.77
N ASN A 191 -5.80 3.42 -13.24
CA ASN A 191 -4.95 3.13 -14.39
C ASN A 191 -3.59 2.64 -13.87
N ASP A 192 -3.43 1.33 -13.84
CA ASP A 192 -2.33 0.66 -13.16
C ASP A 192 -1.17 0.36 -14.09
N THR A 193 0.03 0.31 -13.54
CA THR A 193 1.24 -0.13 -14.23
C THR A 193 1.79 -1.37 -13.54
N LEU A 194 1.58 -2.53 -14.17
CA LEU A 194 1.94 -3.83 -13.61
C LEU A 194 3.14 -4.42 -14.35
N THR A 195 4.10 -4.96 -13.61
CA THR A 195 5.19 -5.79 -14.14
C THR A 195 5.20 -7.10 -13.38
N SER A 196 4.89 -8.20 -14.07
CA SER A 196 4.82 -9.56 -13.50
C SER A 196 5.89 -10.44 -14.14
N SER A 197 6.69 -11.11 -13.31
CA SER A 197 7.73 -12.04 -13.77
C SER A 197 7.36 -13.48 -13.43
N ASN A 198 7.09 -14.34 -14.41
CA ASN A 198 6.68 -15.74 -14.19
C ASN A 198 5.43 -15.87 -13.29
N GLY A 199 4.40 -15.06 -13.54
CA GLY A 199 3.21 -14.97 -12.69
C GLY A 199 1.93 -14.66 -13.45
N ILE A 200 0.89 -14.30 -12.71
CA ILE A 200 -0.41 -13.88 -13.22
C ILE A 200 -0.56 -12.38 -12.97
N ALA A 201 -1.05 -11.61 -13.94
CA ALA A 201 -1.37 -10.20 -13.75
C ALA A 201 -2.78 -9.86 -14.25
N GLN A 202 -3.53 -9.09 -13.46
CA GLN A 202 -4.86 -8.57 -13.78
C GLN A 202 -4.87 -7.06 -13.57
N GLY A 203 -5.23 -6.30 -14.60
CA GLY A 203 -5.33 -4.84 -14.56
C GLY A 203 -6.45 -4.41 -13.63
N GLY A 204 -7.69 -4.77 -13.98
CA GLY A 204 -8.87 -4.51 -13.17
C GLY A 204 -9.78 -3.50 -13.85
N LYS A 205 -10.15 -2.40 -13.19
CA LYS A 205 -10.89 -1.31 -13.81
C LYS A 205 -9.94 -0.17 -14.14
N GLY A 206 -9.93 0.29 -15.39
CA GLY A 206 -9.16 1.46 -15.82
C GLY A 206 -8.35 1.12 -17.05
N ASN A 207 -7.49 2.04 -17.50
CA ASN A 207 -6.66 1.79 -18.69
C ASN A 207 -5.26 1.39 -18.22
N ASP A 208 -5.01 0.10 -18.19
CA ASP A 208 -3.85 -0.47 -17.52
C ASP A 208 -2.69 -0.72 -18.48
N VAL A 209 -1.49 -0.74 -17.93
CA VAL A 209 -0.27 -1.13 -18.65
C VAL A 209 0.34 -2.32 -17.96
N ILE A 210 0.26 -3.48 -18.60
CA ILE A 210 0.74 -4.76 -18.06
C ILE A 210 1.95 -5.22 -18.86
N ARG A 211 3.02 -5.62 -18.15
CA ARG A 211 4.27 -6.11 -18.73
C ARG A 211 4.64 -7.45 -18.11
N GLY A 212 4.54 -8.52 -18.89
CA GLY A 212 5.20 -9.80 -18.59
C GLY A 212 6.71 -9.70 -18.80
N THR A 213 7.41 -10.83 -18.65
CA THR A 213 8.88 -10.86 -18.72
C THR A 213 9.37 -12.05 -19.54
N ALA A 214 10.32 -12.82 -19.01
CA ALA A 214 10.72 -14.10 -19.60
C ALA A 214 10.03 -15.21 -18.80
N GLY A 215 9.25 -16.04 -19.48
CA GLY A 215 8.44 -17.08 -18.87
C GLY A 215 7.13 -17.28 -19.63
N ALA A 216 6.32 -18.23 -19.20
CA ALA A 216 4.94 -18.31 -19.66
C ALA A 216 4.08 -17.60 -18.63
N GLU A 217 3.42 -16.51 -19.03
CA GLU A 217 2.60 -15.70 -18.14
C GLU A 217 1.11 -15.69 -18.55
N ASP A 218 0.21 -15.52 -17.57
CA ASP A 218 -1.22 -15.25 -17.80
C ASP A 218 -1.50 -13.77 -17.47
N LEU A 219 -1.87 -12.97 -18.48
CA LEU A 219 -2.05 -11.52 -18.38
C LEU A 219 -3.47 -11.13 -18.82
N SER A 220 -4.19 -10.36 -18.01
CA SER A 220 -5.55 -9.85 -18.30
C SER A 220 -5.65 -8.35 -18.05
N GLY A 221 -6.17 -7.58 -19.00
CA GLY A 221 -6.48 -6.15 -18.83
C GLY A 221 -7.74 -5.90 -18.02
N ASP A 222 -8.77 -6.73 -18.26
CA ASP A 222 -10.10 -6.66 -17.66
C ASP A 222 -10.96 -5.51 -18.21
N ASP A 223 -11.26 -4.45 -17.46
CA ASP A 223 -12.19 -3.39 -17.86
C ASP A 223 -11.44 -2.08 -18.19
N GLY A 224 -11.32 -1.74 -19.47
CA GLY A 224 -10.83 -0.44 -19.94
C GLY A 224 -10.01 -0.59 -21.22
N ASN A 225 -9.26 0.44 -21.64
CA ASN A 225 -8.45 0.35 -22.86
C ASN A 225 -7.02 0.03 -22.47
N ASP A 226 -6.68 -1.25 -22.45
CA ASP A 226 -5.46 -1.74 -21.83
C ASP A 226 -4.32 -1.86 -22.84
N THR A 227 -3.09 -1.82 -22.34
CA THR A 227 -1.90 -2.14 -23.13
C THR A 227 -1.11 -3.24 -22.45
N ILE A 228 -1.06 -4.41 -23.09
CA ILE A 228 -0.44 -5.62 -22.54
C ILE A 228 0.73 -6.07 -23.41
N TYR A 229 1.86 -6.34 -22.77
CA TYR A 229 3.06 -6.90 -23.39
C TYR A 229 3.37 -8.24 -22.72
N GLY A 230 3.29 -9.36 -23.47
CA GLY A 230 3.64 -10.71 -23.02
C GLY A 230 5.10 -10.81 -22.65
N GLY A 231 5.98 -10.71 -23.66
CA GLY A 231 7.41 -10.65 -23.43
C GLY A 231 8.10 -11.80 -24.15
N ALA A 232 8.86 -12.61 -23.44
CA ALA A 232 9.48 -13.80 -24.00
C ALA A 232 8.91 -15.04 -23.35
N GLY A 233 8.51 -16.03 -24.14
CA GLY A 233 7.91 -17.27 -23.67
C GLY A 233 6.50 -17.42 -24.24
N ASN A 234 5.75 -18.41 -23.76
CA ASN A 234 4.45 -18.72 -24.35
C ASN A 234 3.36 -18.13 -23.47
N ASP A 235 2.87 -16.96 -23.83
CA ASP A 235 2.00 -16.17 -22.98
C ASP A 235 0.52 -16.36 -23.32
N HIS A 236 -0.33 -16.19 -22.32
CA HIS A 236 -1.78 -16.07 -22.47
C HIS A 236 -2.18 -14.63 -22.16
N ILE A 237 -2.74 -13.94 -23.15
CA ILE A 237 -3.07 -12.53 -23.07
C ILE A 237 -4.55 -12.33 -23.35
N LEU A 238 -5.25 -11.69 -22.43
CA LEU A 238 -6.66 -11.30 -22.53
C LEU A 238 -6.74 -9.76 -22.44
N GLY A 239 -7.32 -9.12 -23.44
CA GLY A 239 -7.61 -7.68 -23.42
C GLY A 239 -8.73 -7.41 -22.41
N GLY A 240 -9.96 -7.78 -22.77
CA GLY A 240 -11.09 -7.70 -21.86
C GLY A 240 -12.23 -6.88 -22.45
N LYS A 241 -12.71 -5.88 -21.74
CA LYS A 241 -13.68 -4.91 -22.26
C LYS A 241 -12.96 -3.59 -22.56
N GLY A 242 -13.02 -3.14 -23.81
CA GLY A 242 -12.49 -1.84 -24.21
C GLY A 242 -11.67 -2.00 -25.48
N ASN A 243 -10.94 -0.96 -25.90
CA ASN A 243 -10.16 -1.02 -27.13
C ASN A 243 -8.69 -1.26 -26.76
N ASP A 244 -8.28 -2.52 -26.81
CA ASP A 244 -7.01 -2.94 -26.22
C ASP A 244 -5.87 -2.97 -27.24
N VAL A 245 -4.64 -2.91 -26.74
CA VAL A 245 -3.42 -3.08 -27.52
C VAL A 245 -2.57 -4.18 -26.91
N LEU A 246 -2.52 -5.32 -27.61
CA LEU A 246 -1.96 -6.56 -27.10
C LEU A 246 -0.75 -6.99 -27.94
N TYR A 247 0.38 -7.23 -27.28
CA TYR A 247 1.62 -7.69 -27.89
C TYR A 247 2.06 -9.02 -27.26
N GLY A 248 2.09 -10.12 -28.01
CA GLY A 248 2.68 -11.39 -27.55
C GLY A 248 4.19 -11.27 -27.39
N ASN A 249 4.83 -10.69 -28.40
CA ASN A 249 6.27 -10.51 -28.55
C ASN A 249 6.99 -11.80 -28.99
N ALA A 250 7.68 -12.55 -28.13
CA ALA A 250 8.47 -13.69 -28.58
C ALA A 250 8.02 -14.99 -27.93
N GLY A 251 7.64 -15.99 -28.72
CA GLY A 251 7.25 -17.31 -28.24
C GLY A 251 6.01 -17.81 -28.96
N VAL A 252 5.26 -18.73 -28.36
CA VAL A 252 3.99 -19.21 -28.92
C VAL A 252 2.88 -18.71 -28.03
N ASP A 253 2.28 -17.60 -28.44
CA ASP A 253 1.35 -16.84 -27.62
C ASP A 253 -0.10 -17.14 -27.99
N TYR A 254 -0.99 -16.98 -27.01
CA TYR A 254 -2.42 -17.01 -27.20
C TYR A 254 -3.01 -15.67 -26.77
N ILE A 255 -3.58 -14.93 -27.73
CA ILE A 255 -4.00 -13.55 -27.54
C ILE A 255 -5.48 -13.38 -27.92
N TRP A 256 -6.31 -12.96 -26.96
CA TRP A 256 -7.71 -12.59 -27.21
C TRP A 256 -7.98 -11.14 -26.85
N GLY A 257 -8.50 -10.37 -27.81
CA GLY A 257 -8.97 -8.99 -27.58
C GLY A 257 -10.24 -8.93 -26.73
N ASN A 258 -11.10 -9.93 -26.89
CA ASN A 258 -12.45 -9.96 -26.32
C ASN A 258 -13.33 -8.83 -26.89
N SER A 259 -13.87 -7.93 -26.07
CA SER A 259 -14.91 -6.99 -26.51
C SER A 259 -14.33 -5.61 -26.80
N GLY A 260 -14.37 -5.16 -28.06
CA GLY A 260 -14.02 -3.80 -28.45
C GLY A 260 -13.26 -3.75 -29.77
N ASN A 261 -12.61 -2.64 -30.07
CA ASN A 261 -11.82 -2.50 -31.30
C ASN A 261 -10.33 -2.62 -30.96
N ASP A 262 -9.84 -3.84 -31.02
CA ASP A 262 -8.54 -4.21 -30.47
C ASP A 262 -7.44 -4.24 -31.53
N LYS A 263 -6.20 -4.08 -31.07
CA LYS A 263 -4.99 -4.26 -31.87
C LYS A 263 -4.16 -5.39 -31.27
N LEU A 264 -4.08 -6.51 -31.99
CA LEU A 264 -3.35 -7.69 -31.57
C LEU A 264 -2.12 -7.87 -32.45
N TYR A 265 -0.97 -8.06 -31.81
CA TYR A 265 0.33 -8.27 -32.43
C TYR A 265 0.95 -9.53 -31.83
N GLY A 266 1.04 -10.61 -32.60
CA GLY A 266 1.62 -11.88 -32.11
C GLY A 266 3.11 -11.73 -31.88
N GLY A 267 3.82 -11.30 -32.92
CA GLY A 267 5.27 -11.18 -32.88
C GLY A 267 5.93 -12.46 -33.38
N ALA A 268 7.09 -12.79 -32.82
CA ALA A 268 7.91 -13.90 -33.26
C ALA A 268 7.40 -15.23 -32.69
N GLY A 269 6.96 -16.11 -33.58
CA GLY A 269 6.59 -17.49 -33.27
C GLY A 269 5.29 -17.87 -33.94
N ARG A 270 4.60 -18.89 -33.42
CA ARG A 270 3.37 -19.40 -34.04
C ARG A 270 2.20 -19.15 -33.11
N ASP A 271 1.69 -17.93 -33.15
CA ASP A 271 0.71 -17.47 -32.19
C ASP A 271 -0.73 -17.73 -32.64
N VAL A 272 -1.65 -17.67 -31.68
CA VAL A 272 -3.09 -17.78 -31.90
C VAL A 272 -3.73 -16.47 -31.46
N LEU A 273 -4.29 -15.74 -32.42
CA LEU A 273 -4.88 -14.42 -32.18
C LEU A 273 -6.38 -14.44 -32.49
N SER A 274 -7.18 -13.87 -31.59
CA SER A 274 -8.62 -13.68 -31.80
C SER A 274 -9.07 -12.34 -31.25
N GLY A 275 -9.40 -11.40 -32.12
CA GLY A 275 -9.89 -10.07 -31.71
C GLY A 275 -11.27 -10.07 -31.05
N GLY A 276 -12.08 -11.13 -31.17
CA GLY A 276 -13.44 -11.14 -30.63
C GLY A 276 -14.39 -10.16 -31.34
N PRO A 277 -15.53 -9.78 -30.71
CA PRO A 277 -16.46 -8.81 -31.28
C PRO A 277 -15.87 -7.41 -31.45
N GLY A 278 -16.10 -6.78 -32.60
CA GLY A 278 -15.68 -5.41 -32.90
C GLY A 278 -14.84 -5.32 -34.17
N THR A 279 -14.24 -4.14 -34.41
CA THR A 279 -13.36 -3.90 -35.57
C THR A 279 -11.91 -4.00 -35.14
N ASN A 280 -11.30 -5.14 -35.42
CA ASN A 280 -9.99 -5.50 -34.87
C ASN A 280 -8.89 -5.43 -35.93
N VAL A 281 -7.69 -5.05 -35.48
CA VAL A 281 -6.44 -5.19 -36.23
C VAL A 281 -5.69 -6.37 -35.66
N VAL A 282 -5.40 -7.37 -36.48
CA VAL A 282 -4.70 -8.60 -36.06
C VAL A 282 -3.49 -8.79 -36.97
N ARG A 283 -2.29 -8.88 -36.39
CA ARG A 283 -1.03 -9.04 -37.13
C ARG A 283 -0.17 -10.14 -36.50
N GLN A 284 0.20 -11.10 -37.34
CA GLN A 284 1.22 -12.11 -37.06
C GLN A 284 2.46 -11.80 -37.90
N ASP A 285 3.65 -11.82 -37.28
CA ASP A 285 4.94 -11.54 -37.94
C ASP A 285 5.72 -12.83 -38.25
#